data_AF-A0AAU9IMH0-F1
#
_entry.id   AF-A0AAU9IMH0-F1
#
_cell.length_a   1.000
_cell.length_b   1.000
_cell.length_c   1.000
_cell.angle_alpha   90.00
_cell.angle_beta   90.00
_cell.angle_gamma   90.00
#
_symmetry.space_group_name_H-M   'P 1'
#
loop_
_entity.id
_entity.type
_entity.pdbx_description
1 polymer ?
#
loop_
_entity_poly.entity_id
_entity_poly.type
_entity_poly.pdbx_seq_one_letter_code
_entity_poly.pdbx_strand_id
1 'polypeptide(L)' 'MSDALWDGRRFRTFSVIDDFSREALAIEVDLNLPAARVIRTSERIAAWRGNLNRLCLDEGP' A
#
# COMPACT_ATOMS: atom_id res chain seq x y z
N MET A 1 -9.55 11.56 -10.30
CA MET A 1 -10.08 12.09 -9.02
C MET A 1 -8.93 11.94 -8.03
N SER A 2 -8.35 13.01 -7.51
CA SER A 2 -7.17 12.89 -6.64
C SER A 2 -7.57 13.22 -5.21
N ASP A 3 -7.25 12.32 -4.29
CA ASP A 3 -7.42 12.61 -2.88
C ASP A 3 -6.36 13.65 -2.46
N ALA A 4 -6.84 14.74 -1.87
CA ALA A 4 -6.02 15.85 -1.40
C ALA A 4 -6.50 16.27 -0.02
N LEU A 5 -5.54 16.64 0.82
CA LEU A 5 -5.83 17.27 2.12
C LEU A 5 -6.46 18.63 1.89
N TRP A 6 -7.10 19.17 2.94
CA TRP A 6 -7.78 20.47 2.89
C TRP A 6 -6.86 21.62 2.45
N ASP A 7 -5.55 21.48 2.65
CA ASP A 7 -4.51 22.43 2.29
C ASP A 7 -3.99 22.25 0.85
N GLY A 8 -4.61 21.38 0.05
CA GLY A 8 -4.27 21.14 -1.36
C GLY A 8 -3.13 20.15 -1.56
N ARG A 9 -2.51 19.62 -0.49
CA ARG A 9 -1.47 18.59 -0.64
C ARG A 9 -2.10 17.27 -1.06
N ARG A 10 -1.67 16.75 -2.22
CA ARG A 10 -2.04 15.42 -2.70
C ARG A 10 -1.37 14.38 -1.82
N PHE A 11 -2.14 13.40 -1.37
CA PHE A 11 -1.60 12.23 -0.71
C PHE A 11 -1.73 11.01 -1.61
N ARG A 12 -0.91 10.01 -1.34
CA ARG A 12 -0.91 8.73 -2.00
C ARG A 12 -1.17 7.66 -0.96
N THR A 13 -1.85 6.61 -1.39
CA THR A 13 -2.19 5.48 -0.55
C THR A 13 -1.58 4.23 -1.14
N PHE A 14 -0.85 3.48 -0.32
CA PHE A 14 -0.37 2.14 -0.63
C PHE A 14 -1.22 1.13 0.14
N SER A 15 -2.14 0.49 -0.57
CA SER A 15 -2.99 -0.55 -0.01
C SER A 15 -2.53 -1.93 -0.46
N VAL A 16 -2.31 -2.83 0.50
CA VAL A 16 -2.09 -4.26 0.25
C VAL A 16 -3.34 -5.00 0.68
N ILE A 17 -3.99 -5.65 -0.27
CA ILE A 17 -5.23 -6.41 -0.07
C ILE A 17 -4.96 -7.85 -0.49
N ASP A 18 -5.41 -8.80 0.30
CA ASP A 18 -5.42 -10.21 -0.10
C ASP A 18 -6.63 -10.46 -1.02
N ASP A 19 -6.37 -10.92 -2.25
CA ASP A 19 -7.41 -11.16 -3.25
C ASP A 19 -8.34 -12.32 -2.86
N PHE A 20 -7.83 -13.30 -2.11
CA PHE A 20 -8.63 -14.46 -1.70
C PHE A 20 -9.61 -14.15 -0.57
N SER A 21 -9.12 -13.59 0.54
CA SER A 21 -9.95 -13.24 1.69
C SER A 21 -10.60 -11.86 1.61
N ARG A 22 -10.18 -11.01 0.66
CA ARG A 22 -10.50 -9.58 0.57
C ARG A 22 -10.14 -8.79 1.83
N GLU A 23 -9.16 -9.27 2.59
CA GLU A 23 -8.68 -8.59 3.79
C GLU A 23 -7.66 -7.50 3.42
N ALA A 24 -7.82 -6.30 3.97
CA ALA A 24 -6.81 -5.25 3.87
C ALA A 24 -5.66 -5.51 4.85
N LEU A 25 -4.54 -6.00 4.33
CA LEU A 25 -3.37 -6.38 5.14
C LEU A 25 -2.59 -5.16 5.64
N ALA A 26 -2.50 -4.13 4.82
CA ALA A 26 -1.90 -2.85 5.20
C ALA A 26 -2.44 -1.73 4.33
N ILE A 27 -2.58 -0.55 4.93
CA ILE A 27 -2.86 0.69 4.21
C ILE A 27 -1.90 1.73 4.76
N GLU A 28 -0.94 2.16 3.94
CA GLU A 28 -0.08 3.29 4.26
C GLU A 28 -0.52 4.52 3.48
N VAL A 29 -0.70 5.64 4.18
CA VAL A 29 -0.99 6.94 3.59
C VAL A 29 0.23 7.83 3.77
N ASP A 30 0.69 8.47 2.70
CA ASP A 30 1.77 9.46 2.76
C ASP A 30 1.66 10.46 1.60
N LEU A 31 2.30 11.62 1.74
CA LEU A 31 2.43 12.61 0.68
C LEU A 31 3.33 12.08 -0.45
N ASN A 32 4.34 11.28 -0.10
CA ASN A 32 5.23 10.59 -1.03
C ASN A 32 5.45 9.14 -0.57
N LEU A 33 5.41 8.19 -1.51
CA LEU A 33 5.66 6.77 -1.24
C LEU A 33 7.00 6.35 -1.87
N PRO A 34 8.14 6.55 -1.18
CA PRO A 34 9.41 6.04 -1.67
C PRO A 34 9.45 4.52 -1.57
N ALA A 35 10.21 3.87 -2.46
CA ALA A 35 10.34 2.41 -2.50
C ALA A 35 10.74 1.80 -1.14
N ALA A 36 11.58 2.48 -0.36
CA ALA A 36 11.97 2.02 0.97
C ALA A 36 10.78 1.84 1.94
N ARG A 37 9.74 2.69 1.82
CA ARG A 37 8.53 2.62 2.66
C ARG A 37 7.66 1.43 2.25
N VAL A 38 7.53 1.22 0.94
CA VAL A 38 6.82 0.08 0.35
C VAL A 38 7.47 -1.24 0.77
N ILE A 39 8.80 -1.35 0.61
CA ILE A 39 9.58 -2.54 0.99
C ILE A 39 9.38 -2.85 2.47
N ARG A 40 9.55 -1.87 3.36
CA ARG A 40 9.35 -2.06 4.80
C ARG A 40 7.96 -2.57 5.16
N THR A 41 6.93 -2.06 4.50
CA THR A 41 5.54 -2.50 4.72
C THR A 41 5.33 -3.93 4.23
N SER A 42 5.83 -4.25 3.04
CA SER A 42 5.79 -5.60 2.48
C SER A 42 6.54 -6.62 3.35
N GLU A 43 7.73 -6.27 3.86
CA GLU A 43 8.50 -7.10 4.79
C GLU A 43 7.75 -7.36 6.10
N ARG A 44 7.06 -6.35 6.65
CA ARG A 44 6.23 -6.53 7.84
C ARG A 44 5.09 -7.50 7.61
N ILE A 45 4.43 -7.43 6.46
CA ILE A 45 3.36 -8.36 6.08
C ILE A 45 3.93 -9.76 5.92
N ALA A 46 5.07 -9.90 5.24
CA ALA A 46 5.75 -11.17 5.03
C ALA A 46 6.22 -11.80 6.35
N ALA A 47 6.67 -11.00 7.32
CA ALA A 47 7.04 -11.47 8.65
C ALA A 47 5.83 -11.98 9.45
N TRP A 48 4.63 -11.40 9.24
CA TRP A 48 3.41 -11.80 9.93
C TRP A 48 2.72 -13.02 9.32
N ARG A 49 2.63 -13.12 7.98
CA ARG A 49 1.89 -14.17 7.28
C ARG A 49 2.75 -15.18 6.52
N GLY A 50 4.07 -14.97 6.45
CA GLY A 50 4.97 -15.72 5.58
C GLY A 50 5.05 -15.12 4.17
N ASN A 51 5.76 -15.79 3.26
CA ASN A 51 6.02 -15.26 1.93
C ASN A 51 4.72 -15.06 1.13
N LEU A 52 4.63 -13.90 0.47
CA LEU A 52 3.60 -13.62 -0.52
C LEU A 52 3.84 -14.49 -1.77
N ASN A 53 2.87 -15.31 -2.16
CA ASN A 53 2.98 -16.13 -3.37
C ASN A 53 2.86 -15.32 -4.67
N ARG A 54 2.21 -14.15 -4.60
CA ARG A 54 2.02 -13.26 -5.75
C ARG A 54 1.81 -11.83 -5.27
N LEU A 55 2.46 -10.87 -5.92
CA LEU A 55 2.23 -9.44 -5.75
C LEU A 55 1.62 -8.90 -7.05
N CYS A 56 0.45 -8.28 -6.97
CA CYS A 56 -0.15 -7.53 -8.08
C CYS A 56 -0.06 -6.05 -7.72
N LEU A 57 0.49 -5.24 -8.63
CA LEU A 57 0.56 -3.79 -8.48
C LEU A 57 -0.47 -3.19 -9.43
N ASP A 58 -1.41 -2.44 -8.87
CA ASP A 58 -2.37 -1.66 -9.65
C ASP A 58 -1.93 -0.19 -9.64
N GLU A 59 -1.45 0.29 -10.78
CA GLU A 59 -1.07 1.69 -11.00
C GLU A 59 -2.27 2.39 -11.64
N GLY A 60 -3.31 2.63 -10.84
CA GLY A 60 -4.47 3.41 -11.28
C GLY A 60 -4.06 4.83 -11.72
N PRO A 61 -4.68 5.40 -12.78
CA PRO A 61 -4.31 6.70 -13.37
C PRO A 61 -4.68 7.94 -12.53
#